data_AF-A0A1G2YAX2-F1
#
_entry.id   AF-A0A1G2YAX2-F1
#
_cell.length_a   1.000
_cell.length_b   1.000
_cell.length_c   1.000
_cell.angle_alpha   90.00
_cell.angle_beta   90.00
_cell.angle_gamma   90.00
#
_symmetry.space_group_name_H-M   'P 1'
#
loop_
_entity.id
_entity.type
_entity.pdbx_description
1 polymer ?
#
loop_
_entity_poly.entity_id
_entity_poly.type
_entity_poly.pdbx_seq_one_letter_code
_entity_poly.pdbx_strand_id
1 'polypeptide(L)'
;MAKFNFILIAALCLISTPLFAGNLEPTAAPGSTMKPLSEIEPGTAISSLPYTISTSGSYYFTANLTIPNSLNGVSINADNVTIDLKGFTLDGNKVVTHAISAAKRKNITIKNGIFVNWYANGLYLGDSNNCRIENLSFSNTGRSAISVGNNAIVQKCIIANCRDSSNYSAISATGQAIITNCVVSDCNYIGIKTQDRAIISDCSVKNCGDAGIVTSNTSIIKNCVTVDNGDYGLRVDAGSIVESCAALNNADHGMYINNSTAINNNCSSNQASGMFVTGTGCRIESNTCNNNTAYGFYISSSSSNVVVRNFAKGNLSGNYSVSSGSVAPATSNPGTASAWANFGF
;
A
#
# COMPACT_ATOMS: atom_id res chain seq x y z
N MET A 1 98.54 -27.45 -55.78
CA MET A 1 97.42 -26.99 -56.61
C MET A 1 96.19 -27.84 -56.30
N ALA A 2 94.99 -27.21 -56.26
CA ALA A 2 93.64 -27.78 -56.05
C ALA A 2 93.40 -28.47 -54.69
N LYS A 3 92.71 -27.93 -53.67
CA LYS A 3 91.41 -27.21 -53.50
C LYS A 3 90.15 -28.02 -53.89
N PHE A 4 89.31 -28.18 -52.88
CA PHE A 4 87.85 -27.90 -52.85
C PHE A 4 86.83 -29.06 -52.78
N ASN A 5 86.00 -28.94 -51.75
CA ASN A 5 84.56 -29.23 -51.69
C ASN A 5 84.06 -30.68 -51.65
N PHE A 6 83.83 -31.18 -50.43
CA PHE A 6 82.61 -31.92 -50.10
C PHE A 6 82.12 -31.70 -48.65
N ILE A 7 82.47 -30.56 -48.02
CA ILE A 7 81.96 -30.16 -46.69
C ILE A 7 81.02 -28.96 -46.88
N LEU A 8 79.88 -29.17 -47.55
CA LEU A 8 78.87 -28.11 -47.64
C LEU A 8 77.43 -28.63 -47.77
N ILE A 9 77.08 -29.75 -47.13
CA ILE A 9 75.67 -30.17 -47.00
C ILE A 9 75.32 -30.63 -45.55
N ALA A 10 76.29 -30.72 -44.63
CA ALA A 10 76.00 -31.09 -43.24
C ALA A 10 75.94 -29.90 -42.26
N ALA A 11 76.27 -28.68 -42.71
CA ALA A 11 76.52 -27.55 -41.81
C ALA A 11 75.32 -26.59 -41.59
N LEU A 12 74.15 -26.84 -42.19
CA LEU A 12 73.04 -25.86 -42.17
C LEU A 12 71.72 -26.32 -41.52
N CYS A 13 71.71 -27.40 -40.73
CA CYS A 13 70.51 -27.77 -39.95
C CYS A 13 70.76 -28.08 -38.47
N LEU A 14 71.95 -27.79 -37.92
CA LEU A 14 72.28 -28.09 -36.52
C LEU A 14 72.34 -26.87 -35.58
N ILE A 15 71.87 -25.69 -36.02
CA ILE A 15 71.68 -24.54 -35.12
C ILE A 15 70.20 -24.49 -34.71
N SER A 16 69.74 -25.49 -33.95
CA SER A 16 68.54 -25.34 -33.13
C SER A 16 68.99 -25.04 -31.71
N THR A 17 69.26 -23.77 -31.40
CA THR A 17 69.28 -23.35 -29.99
C THR A 17 67.89 -23.66 -29.42
N PRO A 18 67.77 -24.45 -28.33
CA PRO A 18 66.46 -24.63 -27.71
C PRO A 18 65.94 -23.26 -27.30
N LEU A 19 64.85 -22.82 -27.94
CA LEU A 19 64.02 -21.73 -27.44
C LEU A 19 63.39 -22.26 -26.14
N PHE A 20 63.99 -21.91 -25.00
CA PHE A 20 63.32 -22.10 -23.72
C PHE A 20 62.13 -21.16 -23.69
N ALA A 21 60.92 -21.72 -23.58
CA ALA A 21 59.78 -20.93 -23.16
C ALA A 21 60.16 -20.25 -21.83
N GLY A 22 59.94 -18.94 -21.74
CA GLY A 22 60.09 -18.23 -20.48
C GLY A 22 59.24 -18.89 -19.39
N ASN A 23 59.60 -18.66 -18.13
CA ASN A 23 58.90 -19.24 -16.99
C ASN A 23 57.36 -19.11 -17.16
N LEU A 24 56.67 -20.25 -17.27
CA LEU A 24 55.20 -20.31 -17.41
C LEU A 24 54.49 -20.04 -16.09
N GLU A 25 55.24 -19.98 -14.98
CA GLU A 25 54.74 -19.54 -13.70
C GLU A 25 54.58 -18.01 -13.74
N PRO A 26 53.35 -17.49 -13.57
CA PRO A 26 53.15 -16.06 -13.45
C PRO A 26 53.99 -15.51 -12.30
N THR A 27 54.62 -14.36 -12.51
CA THR A 27 55.57 -13.74 -11.55
C THR A 27 54.94 -13.38 -10.20
N ALA A 28 53.62 -13.44 -10.10
CA ALA A 28 52.85 -13.30 -8.86
C ALA A 28 51.60 -14.18 -8.94
N ALA A 29 51.10 -14.61 -7.78
CA ALA A 29 49.78 -15.23 -7.69
C ALA A 29 48.72 -14.28 -8.29
N PRO A 30 47.65 -14.80 -8.93
CA PRO A 30 46.56 -13.97 -9.41
C PRO A 30 46.04 -13.06 -8.28
N GLY A 31 45.91 -11.76 -8.56
CA GLY A 31 45.29 -10.83 -7.61
C GLY A 31 43.87 -11.27 -7.26
N SER A 32 43.36 -10.86 -6.09
CA SER A 32 41.98 -11.17 -5.69
C SER A 32 41.00 -10.71 -6.78
N THR A 33 40.30 -11.65 -7.39
CA THR A 33 39.25 -11.38 -8.39
C THR A 33 37.89 -11.11 -7.75
N MET A 34 37.77 -11.31 -6.44
CA MET A 34 36.55 -11.03 -5.68
C MET A 34 36.49 -9.56 -5.25
N LYS A 35 35.39 -8.89 -5.59
CA LYS A 35 35.04 -7.58 -5.03
C LYS A 35 34.75 -7.72 -3.53
N PRO A 36 35.14 -6.76 -2.68
CA PRO A 36 34.77 -6.78 -1.28
C PRO A 36 33.24 -6.71 -1.14
N LEU A 37 32.69 -7.30 -0.07
CA LEU A 37 31.24 -7.31 0.16
C LEU A 37 30.63 -5.90 0.16
N SER A 38 31.39 -4.90 0.59
CA SER A 38 31.00 -3.48 0.53
C SER A 38 30.82 -2.92 -0.89
N GLU A 39 31.44 -3.52 -1.90
CA GLU A 39 31.26 -3.15 -3.31
C GLU A 39 30.14 -3.96 -4.00
N ILE A 40 29.75 -5.10 -3.44
CA ILE A 40 28.65 -5.93 -3.93
C ILE A 40 27.32 -5.53 -3.26
N GLU A 41 27.36 -5.19 -1.97
CA GLU A 41 26.22 -4.87 -1.10
C GLU A 41 26.52 -3.62 -0.25
N PRO A 42 26.44 -2.40 -0.83
CA PRO A 42 26.91 -1.15 -0.20
C PRO A 42 26.09 -0.65 1.00
N GLY A 43 25.31 -1.51 1.66
CA GLY A 43 24.53 -1.20 2.86
C GLY A 43 25.16 -1.71 4.17
N THR A 44 24.64 -1.23 5.29
CA THR A 44 24.99 -1.73 6.63
C THR A 44 24.09 -2.91 7.00
N ALA A 45 24.69 -4.06 7.31
CA ALA A 45 23.95 -5.26 7.69
C ALA A 45 23.30 -5.12 9.07
N ILE A 46 22.05 -5.58 9.19
CA ILE A 46 21.32 -5.78 10.44
C ILE A 46 21.20 -7.29 10.66
N SER A 47 22.02 -7.83 11.56
CA SER A 47 22.10 -9.27 11.86
C SER A 47 21.48 -9.67 13.20
N SER A 48 20.97 -8.72 13.97
CA SER A 48 20.34 -8.96 15.28
C SER A 48 19.35 -7.85 15.64
N LEU A 49 18.34 -8.19 16.43
CA LEU A 49 17.42 -7.24 17.05
C LEU A 49 17.65 -7.21 18.58
N PRO A 50 17.43 -6.08 19.26
CA PRO A 50 17.10 -4.78 18.69
C PRO A 50 18.29 -4.11 17.98
N TYR A 51 18.02 -3.18 17.06
CA TYR A 51 19.03 -2.41 16.33
C TYR A 51 18.69 -0.92 16.30
N THR A 52 19.70 -0.04 16.44
CA THR A 52 19.52 1.42 16.38
C THR A 52 20.27 2.00 15.18
N ILE A 53 19.54 2.69 14.31
CA ILE A 53 20.10 3.42 13.16
C ILE A 53 20.31 4.88 13.58
N SER A 54 21.56 5.28 13.80
CA SER A 54 21.90 6.66 14.19
C SER A 54 22.50 7.49 13.05
N THR A 55 22.74 6.88 11.89
CA THR A 55 23.33 7.53 10.72
C THR A 55 22.43 7.32 9.50
N SER A 56 22.34 8.33 8.64
CA SER A 56 21.69 8.17 7.33
C SER A 56 22.40 7.09 6.50
N GLY A 57 21.67 6.40 5.63
CA GLY A 57 22.26 5.38 4.77
C GLY A 57 21.31 4.24 4.41
N SER A 58 21.88 3.24 3.75
CA SER A 58 21.18 2.02 3.38
C SER A 58 21.51 0.90 4.35
N TYR A 59 20.50 0.16 4.76
CA TYR A 59 20.56 -0.95 5.69
C TYR A 59 19.84 -2.15 5.10
N TYR A 60 20.31 -3.36 5.42
CA TYR A 60 19.62 -4.58 4.99
C TYR A 60 19.69 -5.68 6.03
N PHE A 61 18.67 -6.52 6.06
CA PHE A 61 18.65 -7.72 6.90
C PHE A 61 19.40 -8.88 6.24
N THR A 62 20.03 -9.72 7.05
CA THR A 62 20.82 -10.88 6.59
C THR A 62 20.17 -12.23 6.87
N ALA A 63 19.13 -12.27 7.69
CA ALA A 63 18.38 -13.47 8.04
C ALA A 63 17.00 -13.10 8.61
N ASN A 64 16.15 -14.11 8.81
CA ASN A 64 14.97 -13.97 9.67
C ASN A 64 15.43 -13.66 11.10
N LEU A 65 14.77 -12.72 11.77
CA LEU A 65 15.09 -12.33 13.14
C LEU A 65 13.85 -12.32 14.03
N THR A 66 14.01 -12.75 15.27
CA THR A 66 12.97 -12.70 16.31
C THR A 66 13.42 -11.73 17.38
N ILE A 67 12.51 -10.87 17.86
CA ILE A 67 12.82 -9.94 18.94
C ILE A 67 13.04 -10.71 20.26
N PRO A 68 14.15 -10.49 20.98
CA PRO A 68 14.44 -11.24 22.21
C PRO A 68 13.85 -10.60 23.48
N ASN A 69 13.38 -9.34 23.40
CA ASN A 69 12.94 -8.56 24.56
C ASN A 69 11.90 -7.50 24.15
N SER A 70 11.44 -6.68 25.10
CA SER A 70 10.40 -5.66 24.87
C SER A 70 10.89 -4.34 24.29
N LEU A 71 12.05 -4.31 23.63
CA LEU A 71 12.52 -3.13 22.89
C LEU A 71 12.00 -3.15 21.45
N ASN A 72 11.92 -1.97 20.81
CA ASN A 72 11.58 -1.89 19.38
C ASN A 72 12.61 -2.67 18.57
N GLY A 73 12.17 -3.40 17.53
CA GLY A 73 13.06 -4.17 16.68
C GLY A 73 14.13 -3.28 16.04
N VAL A 74 13.71 -2.27 15.28
CA VAL A 74 14.60 -1.23 14.79
C VAL A 74 14.13 0.14 15.24
N SER A 75 15.05 0.92 15.81
CA SER A 75 14.83 2.33 16.16
C SER A 75 15.60 3.23 15.19
N ILE A 76 14.90 4.04 14.41
CA ILE A 76 15.48 4.94 13.41
C ILE A 76 15.64 6.34 14.01
N ASN A 77 16.88 6.74 14.24
CA ASN A 77 17.29 8.02 14.82
C ASN A 77 17.98 8.96 13.82
N ALA A 78 17.85 8.68 12.52
CA ALA A 78 18.37 9.52 11.44
C ALA A 78 17.34 9.67 10.31
N ASP A 79 17.46 10.75 9.54
CA ASP A 79 16.72 10.94 8.28
C ASP A 79 17.44 10.21 7.13
N ASN A 80 16.80 10.11 5.95
CA ASN A 80 17.41 9.53 4.75
C ASN A 80 17.90 8.09 4.97
N VAL A 81 17.01 7.24 5.46
CA VAL A 81 17.30 5.85 5.80
C VAL A 81 16.53 4.94 4.85
N THR A 82 17.22 3.98 4.23
CA THR A 82 16.59 2.88 3.49
C THR A 82 16.84 1.58 4.23
N ILE A 83 15.79 0.81 4.48
CA ILE A 83 15.85 -0.54 5.04
C ILE A 83 15.27 -1.51 4.01
N ASP A 84 16.08 -2.45 3.54
CA ASP A 84 15.65 -3.56 2.70
C ASP A 84 15.64 -4.85 3.52
N LEU A 85 14.47 -5.47 3.68
CA LEU A 85 14.34 -6.73 4.40
C LEU A 85 14.78 -7.94 3.55
N LYS A 86 15.03 -7.78 2.24
CA LYS A 86 15.49 -8.85 1.34
C LYS A 86 14.66 -10.13 1.37
N GLY A 87 13.36 -10.01 1.67
CA GLY A 87 12.42 -11.12 1.81
C GLY A 87 12.42 -11.80 3.17
N PHE A 88 13.24 -11.35 4.12
CA PHE A 88 13.30 -11.93 5.46
C PHE A 88 12.11 -11.51 6.34
N THR A 89 11.84 -12.36 7.34
CA THR A 89 10.79 -12.21 8.33
C THR A 89 11.33 -11.62 9.62
N LEU A 90 10.65 -10.60 10.16
CA LEU A 90 10.82 -10.10 11.52
C LEU A 90 9.66 -10.54 12.41
N ASP A 91 9.95 -11.38 13.39
CA ASP A 91 8.98 -11.94 14.33
C ASP A 91 9.01 -11.18 15.66
N GLY A 92 7.86 -10.59 16.03
CA GLY A 92 7.68 -9.85 17.28
C GLY A 92 7.45 -10.72 18.51
N ASN A 93 7.30 -12.05 18.35
CA ASN A 93 7.04 -13.01 19.43
C ASN A 93 5.91 -12.58 20.38
N LYS A 94 4.93 -11.82 19.87
CA LYS A 94 3.85 -11.14 20.60
C LYS A 94 4.32 -10.33 21.83
N VAL A 95 5.57 -9.87 21.84
CA VAL A 95 6.08 -8.95 22.86
C VAL A 95 5.54 -7.54 22.58
N VAL A 96 5.22 -6.78 23.64
CA VAL A 96 4.62 -5.43 23.61
C VAL A 96 5.59 -4.38 23.06
N THR A 97 5.81 -4.41 21.74
CA THR A 97 6.80 -3.57 21.07
C THR A 97 6.46 -3.35 19.58
N HIS A 98 7.10 -2.36 18.96
CA HIS A 98 7.00 -2.07 17.53
C HIS A 98 8.09 -2.78 16.72
N ALA A 99 7.80 -3.19 15.49
CA ALA A 99 8.82 -3.81 14.64
C ALA A 99 9.89 -2.81 14.21
N ILE A 100 9.45 -1.71 13.60
CA ILE A 100 10.31 -0.60 13.22
C ILE A 100 9.64 0.70 13.66
N SER A 101 10.40 1.55 14.33
CA SER A 101 9.92 2.81 14.88
C SER A 101 10.81 3.98 14.46
N ALA A 102 10.17 5.10 14.14
CA ALA A 102 10.85 6.37 13.90
C ALA A 102 9.92 7.52 14.32
N ALA A 103 10.42 8.40 15.18
CA ALA A 103 9.69 9.58 15.62
C ALA A 103 10.29 10.84 14.99
N LYS A 104 9.46 11.65 14.34
CA LYS A 104 9.82 12.97 13.77
C LYS A 104 10.98 12.90 12.78
N ARG A 105 10.98 11.90 11.90
CA ARG A 105 12.01 11.69 10.86
C ARG A 105 11.48 11.98 9.46
N LYS A 106 12.38 12.02 8.49
CA LYS A 106 12.06 12.24 7.08
C LYS A 106 12.80 11.28 6.16
N ASN A 107 12.18 11.00 5.01
CA ASN A 107 12.78 10.24 3.92
C ASN A 107 13.22 8.83 4.37
N ILE A 108 12.30 8.10 4.99
CA ILE A 108 12.52 6.70 5.40
C ILE A 108 11.89 5.78 4.36
N THR A 109 12.66 4.84 3.82
CA THR A 109 12.17 3.76 2.96
C THR A 109 12.28 2.43 3.67
N ILE A 110 11.21 1.63 3.70
CA ILE A 110 11.20 0.26 4.24
C ILE A 110 10.56 -0.64 3.20
N LYS A 111 11.25 -1.71 2.79
CA LYS A 111 10.78 -2.55 1.67
C LYS A 111 11.14 -4.03 1.77
N ASN A 112 10.42 -4.83 0.99
CA ASN A 112 10.70 -6.23 0.66
C ASN A 112 10.82 -7.17 1.86
N GLY A 113 9.76 -7.37 2.63
CA GLY A 113 9.85 -8.28 3.78
C GLY A 113 8.54 -8.57 4.48
N ILE A 114 8.66 -9.34 5.56
CA ILE A 114 7.52 -9.92 6.28
C ILE A 114 7.63 -9.55 7.76
N PHE A 115 6.53 -9.11 8.35
CA PHE A 115 6.39 -8.82 9.77
C PHE A 115 5.31 -9.71 10.36
N VAL A 116 5.64 -10.47 11.40
CA VAL A 116 4.71 -11.39 12.05
C VAL A 116 4.69 -11.19 13.57
N ASN A 117 3.51 -11.37 14.18
CA ASN A 117 3.35 -11.49 15.63
C ASN A 117 3.86 -10.28 16.45
N TRP A 118 3.60 -9.04 16.01
CA TRP A 118 3.95 -7.84 16.77
C TRP A 118 2.78 -7.40 17.65
N TYR A 119 2.95 -7.25 18.96
CA TYR A 119 1.83 -6.85 19.82
C TYR A 119 1.44 -5.37 19.63
N ALA A 120 2.39 -4.48 19.31
CA ALA A 120 2.07 -3.09 18.97
C ALA A 120 1.93 -2.92 17.45
N ASN A 121 2.57 -1.89 16.89
CA ASN A 121 2.55 -1.65 15.44
C ASN A 121 3.64 -2.45 14.72
N GLY A 122 3.38 -2.81 13.46
CA GLY A 122 4.46 -3.25 12.56
C GLY A 122 5.42 -2.09 12.33
N LEU A 123 4.94 -1.05 11.66
CA LEU A 123 5.68 0.19 11.45
C LEU A 123 5.05 1.34 12.23
N TYR A 124 5.83 1.97 13.11
CA TYR A 124 5.41 3.14 13.88
C TYR A 124 6.17 4.39 13.41
N LEU A 125 5.65 5.02 12.37
CA LEU A 125 6.23 6.18 11.66
C LEU A 125 5.22 7.34 11.56
N GLY A 126 4.17 7.38 12.39
CA GLY A 126 3.07 8.35 12.28
C GLY A 126 3.50 9.83 12.33
N ASP A 127 4.61 10.13 12.99
CA ASP A 127 5.19 11.48 13.06
C ASP A 127 6.30 11.73 12.02
N SER A 128 6.55 10.76 11.13
CA SER A 128 7.64 10.82 10.15
C SER A 128 7.08 11.02 8.74
N ASN A 129 7.62 12.02 8.04
CA ASN A 129 7.10 12.48 6.76
C ASN A 129 7.91 11.94 5.58
N ASN A 130 7.32 11.93 4.39
CA ASN A 130 7.96 11.47 3.15
C ASN A 130 8.47 10.02 3.25
N CYS A 131 7.76 9.16 3.98
CA CYS A 131 8.11 7.75 4.12
C CYS A 131 7.64 6.95 2.89
N ARG A 132 8.40 5.93 2.49
CA ARG A 132 8.07 5.02 1.38
C ARG A 132 8.05 3.58 1.90
N ILE A 133 6.87 2.98 1.88
CA ILE A 133 6.62 1.63 2.37
C ILE A 133 6.22 0.78 1.17
N GLU A 134 7.02 -0.24 0.84
CA GLU A 134 6.83 -0.98 -0.40
C GLU A 134 7.00 -2.49 -0.23
N ASN A 135 6.07 -3.27 -0.79
CA ASN A 135 6.23 -4.73 -0.91
C ASN A 135 6.47 -5.40 0.46
N LEU A 136 5.57 -5.12 1.41
CA LEU A 136 5.63 -5.66 2.77
C LEU A 136 4.39 -6.49 3.08
N SER A 137 4.59 -7.58 3.83
CA SER A 137 3.50 -8.37 4.39
C SER A 137 3.47 -8.23 5.92
N PHE A 138 2.29 -7.99 6.48
CA PHE A 138 2.06 -7.92 7.92
C PHE A 138 1.02 -8.96 8.32
N SER A 139 1.31 -9.72 9.39
CA SER A 139 0.33 -10.61 10.00
C SER A 139 0.38 -10.56 11.53
N ASN A 140 -0.79 -10.65 12.16
CA ASN A 140 -0.92 -10.73 13.61
C ASN A 140 -0.30 -9.52 14.34
N THR A 141 -0.52 -8.30 13.82
CA THR A 141 -0.15 -7.07 14.56
C THR A 141 -1.25 -6.67 15.53
N GLY A 142 -0.89 -6.29 16.76
CA GLY A 142 -1.90 -5.94 17.76
C GLY A 142 -2.41 -4.50 17.67
N ARG A 143 -1.69 -3.62 16.98
CA ARG A 143 -2.15 -2.28 16.56
C ARG A 143 -2.03 -2.17 15.02
N SER A 144 -1.80 -0.95 14.50
CA SER A 144 -1.62 -0.72 13.07
C SER A 144 -0.47 -1.54 12.51
N ALA A 145 -0.68 -2.20 11.38
CA ALA A 145 0.43 -2.79 10.63
C ALA A 145 1.36 -1.68 10.13
N ILE A 146 0.78 -0.60 9.61
CA ILE A 146 1.50 0.54 9.06
C ILE A 146 0.91 1.84 9.62
N SER A 147 1.71 2.61 10.35
CA SER A 147 1.40 3.99 10.74
C SER A 147 2.46 4.91 10.14
N VAL A 148 2.07 5.88 9.32
CA VAL A 148 2.97 6.80 8.60
C VAL A 148 2.47 8.24 8.63
N GLY A 149 3.40 9.20 8.58
CA GLY A 149 3.08 10.63 8.54
C GLY A 149 2.79 11.17 7.14
N ASN A 150 2.99 12.48 6.96
CA ASN A 150 2.50 13.22 5.79
C ASN A 150 3.31 12.87 4.53
N ASN A 151 2.67 12.95 3.38
CA ASN A 151 3.27 12.68 2.06
C ASN A 151 3.89 11.28 1.97
N ALA A 152 3.41 10.32 2.78
CA ALA A 152 3.89 8.95 2.73
C ALA A 152 3.33 8.23 1.51
N ILE A 153 4.11 7.29 0.98
CA ILE A 153 3.67 6.37 -0.07
C ILE A 153 3.66 4.97 0.53
N VAL A 154 2.51 4.31 0.49
CA VAL A 154 2.34 2.90 0.87
C VAL A 154 1.87 2.14 -0.35
N GLN A 155 2.67 1.18 -0.83
CA GLN A 155 2.34 0.44 -2.05
C GLN A 155 2.62 -1.05 -1.95
N LYS A 156 1.76 -1.85 -2.57
CA LYS A 156 1.95 -3.30 -2.71
C LYS A 156 2.10 -4.01 -1.36
N CYS A 157 1.37 -3.56 -0.35
CA CYS A 157 1.41 -4.14 0.98
C CYS A 157 0.23 -5.10 1.20
N ILE A 158 0.49 -6.20 1.91
CA ILE A 158 -0.53 -7.17 2.34
C ILE A 158 -0.61 -7.12 3.86
N ILE A 159 -1.79 -6.87 4.40
CA ILE A 159 -2.04 -6.77 5.83
C ILE A 159 -3.15 -7.75 6.19
N ALA A 160 -2.89 -8.63 7.16
CA ALA A 160 -3.86 -9.64 7.60
C ALA A 160 -3.87 -9.79 9.13
N ASN A 161 -5.02 -10.14 9.68
CA ASN A 161 -5.16 -10.58 11.08
C ASN A 161 -4.69 -9.54 12.13
N CYS A 162 -4.95 -8.26 11.90
CA CYS A 162 -4.64 -7.19 12.87
C CYS A 162 -5.79 -7.04 13.88
N ARG A 163 -5.90 -7.98 14.83
CA ARG A 163 -7.11 -8.19 15.66
C ARG A 163 -6.97 -7.92 17.16
N ASP A 164 -5.85 -7.37 17.66
CA ASP A 164 -5.72 -7.23 19.12
C ASP A 164 -6.26 -5.88 19.66
N SER A 165 -6.56 -4.90 18.80
CA SER A 165 -7.09 -3.60 19.22
C SER A 165 -8.22 -3.08 18.33
N SER A 166 -9.22 -2.46 18.96
CA SER A 166 -10.42 -1.91 18.32
C SER A 166 -10.28 -0.44 17.89
N ASN A 167 -9.14 0.21 18.10
CA ASN A 167 -9.01 1.67 17.90
C ASN A 167 -7.89 2.06 16.93
N TYR A 168 -7.22 1.09 16.29
CA TYR A 168 -6.10 1.33 15.39
C TYR A 168 -6.42 0.77 14.01
N SER A 169 -6.33 1.62 12.99
CA SER A 169 -6.55 1.21 11.61
C SER A 169 -5.40 0.33 11.13
N ALA A 170 -5.66 -0.62 10.23
CA ALA A 170 -4.62 -1.52 9.73
C ALA A 170 -3.50 -0.75 9.01
N ILE A 171 -3.89 0.16 8.11
CA ILE A 171 -3.05 1.23 7.56
C ILE A 171 -3.59 2.57 8.06
N SER A 172 -2.75 3.33 8.75
CA SER A 172 -3.03 4.70 9.19
C SER A 172 -2.01 5.65 8.57
N ALA A 173 -2.47 6.60 7.78
CA ALA A 173 -1.63 7.65 7.22
C ALA A 173 -2.18 9.04 7.52
N THR A 174 -1.32 10.04 7.62
CA THR A 174 -1.77 11.43 7.77
C THR A 174 -1.95 12.09 6.38
N GLY A 175 -2.00 13.43 6.31
CA GLY A 175 -2.39 14.14 5.09
C GLY A 175 -1.47 13.90 3.89
N GLN A 176 -2.05 13.99 2.69
CA GLN A 176 -1.35 13.87 1.39
C GLN A 176 -0.68 12.50 1.16
N ALA A 177 -1.10 11.46 1.88
CA ALA A 177 -0.59 10.11 1.67
C ALA A 177 -1.12 9.50 0.36
N ILE A 178 -0.29 8.66 -0.26
CA ILE A 178 -0.64 7.87 -1.44
C ILE A 178 -0.61 6.39 -1.04
N ILE A 179 -1.76 5.72 -1.15
CA ILE A 179 -1.91 4.30 -0.78
C ILE A 179 -2.38 3.53 -2.01
N THR A 180 -1.56 2.62 -2.53
CA THR A 180 -1.85 1.94 -3.80
C THR A 180 -1.60 0.44 -3.75
N ASN A 181 -2.40 -0.34 -4.47
CA ASN A 181 -2.22 -1.79 -4.60
C ASN A 181 -2.08 -2.52 -3.25
N CYS A 182 -2.81 -2.09 -2.23
CA CYS A 182 -2.76 -2.70 -0.90
C CYS A 182 -3.94 -3.66 -0.69
N VAL A 183 -3.67 -4.77 -0.01
CA VAL A 183 -4.69 -5.73 0.41
C VAL A 183 -4.74 -5.74 1.92
N VAL A 184 -5.91 -5.44 2.49
CA VAL A 184 -6.15 -5.44 3.93
C VAL A 184 -7.27 -6.43 4.24
N SER A 185 -7.03 -7.36 5.16
CA SER A 185 -8.07 -8.29 5.60
C SER A 185 -8.05 -8.59 7.09
N ASP A 186 -9.22 -8.91 7.63
CA ASP A 186 -9.34 -9.55 8.93
C ASP A 186 -8.79 -8.68 10.07
N CYS A 187 -9.11 -7.38 10.05
CA CYS A 187 -8.65 -6.40 11.04
C CYS A 187 -9.80 -5.97 11.96
N ASN A 188 -9.52 -5.62 13.21
CA ASN A 188 -10.60 -5.34 14.19
C ASN A 188 -11.23 -3.94 14.11
N TYR A 189 -10.63 -3.01 13.36
CA TYR A 189 -11.10 -1.63 13.23
C TYR A 189 -11.09 -1.23 11.76
N ILE A 190 -10.88 0.05 11.44
CA ILE A 190 -10.85 0.54 10.05
C ILE A 190 -9.69 -0.11 9.27
N GLY A 191 -9.94 -0.55 8.04
CA GLY A 191 -8.90 -1.14 7.20
C GLY A 191 -7.84 -0.11 6.77
N ILE A 192 -8.26 0.94 6.06
CA ILE A 192 -7.39 2.03 5.63
C ILE A 192 -7.97 3.36 6.11
N LYS A 193 -7.18 4.12 6.87
CA LYS A 193 -7.55 5.46 7.33
C LYS A 193 -6.51 6.49 6.92
N THR A 194 -6.96 7.58 6.30
CA THR A 194 -6.13 8.73 5.97
C THR A 194 -6.75 10.05 6.44
N GLN A 195 -5.95 11.11 6.45
CA GLN A 195 -6.43 12.48 6.59
C GLN A 195 -6.67 13.12 5.20
N ASP A 196 -6.64 14.45 5.12
CA ASP A 196 -6.98 15.23 3.93
C ASP A 196 -6.01 15.00 2.76
N ARG A 197 -6.52 15.20 1.53
CA ARG A 197 -5.75 15.18 0.28
C ARG A 197 -5.06 13.85 -0.01
N ALA A 198 -5.57 12.76 0.53
CA ALA A 198 -5.03 11.44 0.26
C ALA A 198 -5.42 10.95 -1.14
N ILE A 199 -4.58 10.10 -1.72
CA ILE A 199 -4.89 9.35 -2.94
C ILE A 199 -4.86 7.87 -2.60
N ILE A 200 -5.99 7.19 -2.73
CA ILE A 200 -6.08 5.75 -2.50
C ILE A 200 -6.53 5.09 -3.79
N SER A 201 -5.74 4.16 -4.33
CA SER A 201 -6.15 3.44 -5.53
C SER A 201 -5.83 1.96 -5.54
N ASP A 202 -6.67 1.20 -6.23
CA ASP A 202 -6.42 -0.22 -6.52
C ASP A 202 -6.22 -1.07 -5.26
N CYS A 203 -6.93 -0.70 -4.18
CA CYS A 203 -6.86 -1.36 -2.88
C CYS A 203 -8.06 -2.28 -2.65
N SER A 204 -7.84 -3.40 -1.97
CA SER A 204 -8.90 -4.33 -1.54
C SER A 204 -8.92 -4.39 -0.01
N VAL A 205 -10.03 -4.01 0.60
CA VAL A 205 -10.21 -4.03 2.06
C VAL A 205 -11.39 -4.91 2.42
N LYS A 206 -11.15 -5.95 3.23
CA LYS A 206 -12.21 -6.90 3.58
C LYS A 206 -12.26 -7.26 5.06
N ASN A 207 -13.44 -7.62 5.54
CA ASN A 207 -13.65 -8.19 6.87
C ASN A 207 -12.95 -7.38 7.98
N CYS A 208 -13.11 -6.05 7.92
CA CYS A 208 -12.64 -5.13 8.94
C CYS A 208 -13.78 -4.82 9.92
N GLY A 209 -13.49 -4.68 11.21
CA GLY A 209 -14.52 -4.54 12.25
C GLY A 209 -15.28 -3.21 12.28
N ASP A 210 -14.78 -2.20 11.56
CA ASP A 210 -15.42 -0.89 11.35
C ASP A 210 -15.47 -0.64 9.83
N ALA A 211 -15.28 0.58 9.35
CA ALA A 211 -15.33 0.91 7.93
C ALA A 211 -14.12 0.35 7.17
N GLY A 212 -14.31 0.04 5.88
CA GLY A 212 -13.22 -0.42 5.02
C GLY A 212 -12.19 0.67 4.79
N ILE A 213 -12.60 1.77 4.13
CA ILE A 213 -11.74 2.92 3.82
C ILE A 213 -12.36 4.19 4.38
N VAL A 214 -11.58 4.99 5.11
CA VAL A 214 -11.98 6.30 5.61
C VAL A 214 -10.94 7.35 5.24
N THR A 215 -11.35 8.40 4.55
CA THR A 215 -10.51 9.57 4.25
C THR A 215 -11.20 10.85 4.70
N SER A 216 -10.39 11.89 4.94
CA SER A 216 -10.90 13.25 5.15
C SER A 216 -11.01 14.02 3.83
N ASN A 217 -10.96 15.35 3.88
CA ASN A 217 -11.37 16.25 2.80
C ASN A 217 -10.44 16.20 1.58
N THR A 218 -10.97 16.54 0.42
CA THR A 218 -10.20 16.72 -0.84
C THR A 218 -9.41 15.48 -1.24
N SER A 219 -9.88 14.29 -0.86
CA SER A 219 -9.22 13.02 -1.15
C SER A 219 -9.73 12.41 -2.44
N ILE A 220 -8.93 11.56 -3.07
CA ILE A 220 -9.29 10.84 -4.30
C ILE A 220 -9.19 9.35 -4.04
N ILE A 221 -10.29 8.63 -4.23
CA ILE A 221 -10.36 7.18 -4.07
C ILE A 221 -10.78 6.56 -5.39
N LYS A 222 -9.97 5.64 -5.94
CA LYS A 222 -10.22 5.02 -7.25
C LYS A 222 -10.01 3.52 -7.26
N ASN A 223 -10.84 2.77 -7.98
CA ASN A 223 -10.63 1.33 -8.20
C ASN A 223 -10.47 0.51 -6.91
N CYS A 224 -11.11 0.95 -5.82
CA CYS A 224 -11.03 0.26 -4.54
C CYS A 224 -12.23 -0.66 -4.34
N VAL A 225 -11.99 -1.78 -3.64
CA VAL A 225 -13.02 -2.76 -3.32
C VAL A 225 -13.10 -2.92 -1.81
N THR A 226 -14.26 -2.68 -1.21
CA THR A 226 -14.51 -2.77 0.24
C THR A 226 -15.64 -3.76 0.52
N VAL A 227 -15.33 -4.86 1.22
CA VAL A 227 -16.24 -6.02 1.34
C VAL A 227 -16.36 -6.51 2.78
N ASP A 228 -17.56 -6.88 3.21
CA ASP A 228 -17.80 -7.53 4.51
C ASP A 228 -17.28 -6.73 5.71
N ASN A 229 -17.25 -5.39 5.63
CA ASN A 229 -16.77 -4.56 6.75
C ASN A 229 -17.92 -4.28 7.74
N GLY A 230 -17.57 -4.05 9.01
CA GLY A 230 -18.50 -3.94 10.14
C GLY A 230 -19.28 -2.62 10.21
N ASP A 231 -18.94 -1.64 9.37
CA ASP A 231 -19.64 -0.37 9.22
C ASP A 231 -19.71 0.01 7.72
N TYR A 232 -19.41 1.25 7.36
CA TYR A 232 -19.35 1.70 5.96
C TYR A 232 -18.33 0.91 5.13
N GLY A 233 -18.65 0.60 3.88
CA GLY A 233 -17.61 0.15 2.95
C GLY A 233 -16.53 1.22 2.76
N LEU A 234 -16.96 2.44 2.42
CA LEU A 234 -16.07 3.56 2.16
C LEU A 234 -16.70 4.88 2.63
N ARG A 235 -15.92 5.73 3.29
CA ARG A 235 -16.34 7.06 3.77
C ARG A 235 -15.36 8.14 3.32
N VAL A 236 -15.91 9.22 2.76
CA VAL A 236 -15.18 10.44 2.40
C VAL A 236 -15.86 11.70 2.93
N ASP A 237 -15.06 12.73 3.19
CA ASP A 237 -15.51 14.07 3.55
C ASP A 237 -15.31 15.08 2.41
N ALA A 238 -15.56 16.37 2.66
CA ALA A 238 -15.83 17.40 1.67
C ALA A 238 -14.76 17.55 0.57
N GLY A 239 -15.23 17.80 -0.65
CA GLY A 239 -14.39 18.04 -1.83
C GLY A 239 -13.68 16.80 -2.37
N SER A 240 -14.06 15.61 -1.91
CA SER A 240 -13.44 14.36 -2.34
C SER A 240 -14.06 13.80 -3.62
N ILE A 241 -13.36 12.89 -4.27
CA ILE A 241 -13.79 12.17 -5.47
C ILE A 241 -13.68 10.66 -5.21
N VAL A 242 -14.78 9.95 -5.39
CA VAL A 242 -14.84 8.49 -5.33
C VAL A 242 -15.23 7.96 -6.71
N GLU A 243 -14.35 7.21 -7.34
CA GLU A 243 -14.54 6.77 -8.72
C GLU A 243 -14.25 5.28 -8.91
N SER A 244 -15.11 4.57 -9.66
CA SER A 244 -14.89 3.17 -10.04
C SER A 244 -14.61 2.23 -8.87
N CYS A 245 -15.19 2.51 -7.70
CA CYS A 245 -15.05 1.69 -6.49
C CYS A 245 -16.25 0.75 -6.30
N ALA A 246 -16.06 -0.32 -5.55
CA ALA A 246 -17.11 -1.26 -5.16
C ALA A 246 -17.20 -1.39 -3.64
N ALA A 247 -18.39 -1.18 -3.07
CA ALA A 247 -18.70 -1.38 -1.66
C ALA A 247 -19.79 -2.46 -1.51
N LEU A 248 -19.39 -3.64 -1.05
CA LEU A 248 -20.18 -4.87 -1.13
C LEU A 248 -20.40 -5.49 0.25
N ASN A 249 -21.64 -5.86 0.58
CA ASN A 249 -21.97 -6.61 1.79
C ASN A 249 -21.41 -6.03 3.10
N ASN A 250 -21.33 -4.70 3.20
CA ASN A 250 -20.92 -4.04 4.44
C ASN A 250 -22.11 -3.95 5.41
N ALA A 251 -21.82 -3.96 6.71
CA ALA A 251 -22.82 -4.05 7.77
C ALA A 251 -23.58 -2.74 8.04
N ASP A 252 -23.18 -1.64 7.41
CA ASP A 252 -23.98 -0.40 7.32
C ASP A 252 -24.10 0.03 5.84
N HIS A 253 -23.94 1.32 5.53
CA HIS A 253 -24.03 1.85 4.19
C HIS A 253 -22.85 1.41 3.32
N GLY A 254 -23.06 1.21 2.02
CA GLY A 254 -21.95 0.90 1.11
C GLY A 254 -20.94 2.05 1.05
N MET A 255 -21.41 3.25 0.71
CA MET A 255 -20.58 4.45 0.66
C MET A 255 -21.21 5.64 1.37
N TYR A 256 -20.43 6.33 2.20
CA TYR A 256 -20.76 7.63 2.79
C TYR A 256 -20.07 8.75 2.00
N ILE A 257 -20.85 9.60 1.35
CA ILE A 257 -20.39 10.68 0.49
C ILE A 257 -20.86 12.02 1.07
N ASN A 258 -19.94 12.82 1.60
CA ASN A 258 -20.25 14.13 2.17
C ASN A 258 -19.63 15.26 1.33
N ASN A 259 -20.46 16.19 0.83
CA ASN A 259 -20.03 17.34 0.02
C ASN A 259 -19.03 16.95 -1.09
N SER A 260 -19.30 15.86 -1.80
CA SER A 260 -18.30 15.18 -2.64
C SER A 260 -18.88 14.64 -3.94
N THR A 261 -18.00 14.15 -4.81
CA THR A 261 -18.36 13.56 -6.11
C THR A 261 -18.19 12.06 -6.06
N ALA A 262 -19.21 11.31 -6.50
CA ALA A 262 -19.18 9.86 -6.62
C ALA A 262 -19.59 9.43 -8.03
N ILE A 263 -18.68 8.80 -8.77
CA ILE A 263 -18.87 8.45 -10.19
C ILE A 263 -18.55 6.97 -10.45
N ASN A 264 -19.40 6.28 -11.21
CA ASN A 264 -19.15 4.91 -11.68
C ASN A 264 -18.90 3.88 -10.56
N ASN A 265 -19.48 4.08 -9.37
CA ASN A 265 -19.30 3.17 -8.25
C ASN A 265 -20.40 2.10 -8.19
N ASN A 266 -20.10 0.97 -7.56
CA ASN A 266 -21.05 -0.10 -7.29
C ASN A 266 -21.25 -0.30 -5.78
N CYS A 267 -22.47 -0.13 -5.28
CA CYS A 267 -22.82 -0.42 -3.89
C CYS A 267 -23.89 -1.51 -3.84
N SER A 268 -23.52 -2.73 -3.43
CA SER A 268 -24.45 -3.85 -3.48
C SER A 268 -24.51 -4.67 -2.20
N SER A 269 -25.69 -5.16 -1.87
CA SER A 269 -25.95 -6.07 -0.74
C SER A 269 -25.55 -5.51 0.64
N ASN A 270 -25.48 -4.19 0.80
CA ASN A 270 -25.13 -3.59 2.09
C ASN A 270 -26.33 -3.61 3.04
N GLN A 271 -26.06 -3.68 4.35
CA GLN A 271 -27.07 -3.83 5.41
C GLN A 271 -27.74 -2.50 5.80
N ALA A 272 -27.41 -1.40 5.11
CA ALA A 272 -28.22 -0.19 5.07
C ALA A 272 -28.42 0.29 3.62
N SER A 273 -28.21 1.57 3.32
CA SER A 273 -28.34 2.10 1.95
C SER A 273 -27.08 1.83 1.13
N GLY A 274 -27.20 1.68 -0.19
CA GLY A 274 -26.03 1.52 -1.07
C GLY A 274 -25.12 2.74 -1.00
N MET A 275 -25.65 3.92 -1.26
CA MET A 275 -24.93 5.18 -1.12
C MET A 275 -25.71 6.16 -0.23
N PHE A 276 -25.10 6.57 0.87
CA PHE A 276 -25.60 7.60 1.76
C PHE A 276 -24.88 8.92 1.45
N VAL A 277 -25.64 9.89 0.96
CA VAL A 277 -25.12 11.19 0.52
C VAL A 277 -25.60 12.26 1.48
N THR A 278 -24.64 12.98 2.03
CA THR A 278 -24.84 14.08 2.97
C THR A 278 -24.21 15.36 2.45
N GLY A 279 -24.62 16.50 3.01
CA GLY A 279 -24.12 17.81 2.57
C GLY A 279 -24.66 18.26 1.21
N THR A 280 -24.25 19.43 0.73
CA THR A 280 -24.79 20.07 -0.47
C THR A 280 -23.78 20.06 -1.62
N GLY A 281 -24.24 20.26 -2.86
CA GLY A 281 -23.34 20.34 -4.01
C GLY A 281 -22.74 19.00 -4.44
N CYS A 282 -23.26 17.87 -3.94
CA CYS A 282 -22.74 16.57 -4.33
C CYS A 282 -23.09 16.24 -5.78
N ARG A 283 -22.16 15.59 -6.48
CA ARG A 283 -22.40 15.03 -7.82
C ARG A 283 -22.37 13.50 -7.75
N ILE A 284 -23.53 12.89 -7.93
CA ILE A 284 -23.72 11.44 -7.85
C ILE A 284 -24.10 10.95 -9.24
N GLU A 285 -23.18 10.29 -9.92
CA GLU A 285 -23.30 10.00 -11.34
C GLU A 285 -22.91 8.58 -11.74
N SER A 286 -23.73 7.94 -12.58
CA SER A 286 -23.40 6.64 -13.19
C SER A 286 -23.09 5.53 -12.18
N ASN A 287 -23.57 5.65 -10.95
CA ASN A 287 -23.38 4.65 -9.91
C ASN A 287 -24.48 3.58 -10.00
N THR A 288 -24.18 2.39 -9.52
CA THR A 288 -25.09 1.26 -9.40
C THR A 288 -25.30 0.91 -7.93
N CYS A 289 -26.53 0.98 -7.43
CA CYS A 289 -26.85 0.60 -6.05
C CYS A 289 -27.95 -0.47 -6.01
N ASN A 290 -27.59 -1.72 -5.70
CA ASN A 290 -28.52 -2.85 -5.80
C ASN A 290 -28.63 -3.69 -4.54
N ASN A 291 -29.81 -4.26 -4.30
CA ASN A 291 -30.05 -5.25 -3.26
C ASN A 291 -29.62 -4.82 -1.85
N ASN A 292 -29.63 -3.52 -1.55
CA ASN A 292 -29.32 -3.01 -0.22
C ASN A 292 -30.59 -3.07 0.65
N THR A 293 -30.43 -3.25 1.96
CA THR A 293 -31.59 -3.44 2.88
C THR A 293 -32.33 -2.13 3.17
N ALA A 294 -31.74 -0.97 2.88
CA ALA A 294 -32.43 0.32 2.90
C ALA A 294 -32.60 0.87 1.48
N TYR A 295 -32.12 2.09 1.20
CA TYR A 295 -32.27 2.71 -0.11
C TYR A 295 -31.11 2.38 -1.05
N GLY A 296 -31.32 2.42 -2.37
CA GLY A 296 -30.19 2.43 -3.31
C GLY A 296 -29.35 3.70 -3.13
N PHE A 297 -30.00 4.84 -3.32
CA PHE A 297 -29.45 6.17 -3.07
C PHE A 297 -30.25 6.87 -1.99
N TYR A 298 -29.62 7.17 -0.86
CA TYR A 298 -30.20 7.97 0.21
C TYR A 298 -29.52 9.34 0.25
N ILE A 299 -30.21 10.36 -0.25
CA ILE A 299 -29.77 11.75 -0.25
C ILE A 299 -30.54 12.47 0.86
N SER A 300 -29.88 12.70 2.00
CA SER A 300 -30.53 13.24 3.19
C SER A 300 -30.53 14.77 3.28
N SER A 301 -29.72 15.44 2.45
CA SER A 301 -29.48 16.87 2.51
C SER A 301 -30.29 17.68 1.50
N SER A 302 -30.94 18.73 1.98
CA SER A 302 -32.04 19.43 1.31
C SER A 302 -31.66 20.49 0.28
N SER A 303 -30.44 20.49 -0.30
CA SER A 303 -30.17 21.41 -1.42
C SER A 303 -28.96 21.06 -2.29
N SER A 304 -29.10 21.37 -3.59
CA SER A 304 -28.04 21.54 -4.58
C SER A 304 -27.24 20.28 -4.94
N ASN A 305 -27.76 19.08 -4.67
CA ASN A 305 -27.15 17.85 -5.14
C ASN A 305 -27.65 17.51 -6.55
N VAL A 306 -26.80 16.89 -7.36
CA VAL A 306 -27.11 16.41 -8.70
C VAL A 306 -26.95 14.89 -8.73
N VAL A 307 -28.06 14.18 -8.91
CA VAL A 307 -28.15 12.72 -8.93
C VAL A 307 -28.62 12.28 -10.30
N VAL A 308 -27.70 11.84 -11.15
CA VAL A 308 -27.98 11.61 -12.58
C VAL A 308 -27.36 10.32 -13.08
N ARG A 309 -28.01 9.68 -14.07
CA ARG A 309 -27.49 8.45 -14.72
C ARG A 309 -27.22 7.27 -13.78
N ASN A 310 -27.72 7.31 -12.56
CA ASN A 310 -27.54 6.22 -11.61
C ASN A 310 -28.56 5.11 -11.87
N PHE A 311 -28.19 3.87 -11.54
CA PHE A 311 -29.06 2.70 -11.61
C PHE A 311 -29.25 2.11 -10.21
N ALA A 312 -30.49 1.78 -9.84
CA ALA A 312 -30.79 1.10 -8.59
C ALA A 312 -31.93 0.09 -8.76
N LYS A 313 -31.75 -1.10 -8.17
CA LYS A 313 -32.72 -2.20 -8.20
C LYS A 313 -32.69 -3.03 -6.93
N GLY A 314 -33.86 -3.52 -6.51
CA GLY A 314 -33.96 -4.53 -5.44
C GLY A 314 -33.61 -4.02 -4.05
N ASN A 315 -33.59 -2.69 -3.85
CA ASN A 315 -33.34 -2.08 -2.55
C ASN A 315 -34.63 -2.09 -1.73
N LEU A 316 -34.58 -2.62 -0.51
CA LEU A 316 -35.78 -2.99 0.26
C LEU A 316 -36.63 -1.77 0.69
N SER A 317 -36.02 -0.66 1.10
CA SER A 317 -36.76 0.57 1.43
C SER A 317 -37.07 1.45 0.22
N GLY A 318 -36.50 1.14 -0.95
CA GLY A 318 -36.73 1.83 -2.21
C GLY A 318 -35.44 2.20 -2.96
N ASN A 319 -35.54 2.48 -4.26
CA ASN A 319 -34.33 2.76 -5.06
C ASN A 319 -33.72 4.15 -4.79
N TYR A 320 -34.56 5.16 -4.57
CA TYR A 320 -34.14 6.54 -4.35
C TYR A 320 -34.95 7.15 -3.21
N SER A 321 -34.26 7.77 -2.25
CA SER A 321 -34.83 8.70 -1.28
C SER A 321 -34.05 10.00 -1.42
N VAL A 322 -34.73 11.06 -1.87
CA VAL A 322 -34.09 12.34 -2.21
C VAL A 322 -34.84 13.46 -1.53
N SER A 323 -34.17 14.18 -0.64
CA SER A 323 -34.70 15.40 -0.04
C SER A 323 -34.94 16.50 -1.07
N SER A 324 -35.89 17.39 -0.79
CA SER A 324 -36.22 18.54 -1.64
C SER A 324 -34.98 19.38 -1.98
N GLY A 325 -35.00 20.08 -3.12
CA GLY A 325 -33.91 20.97 -3.54
C GLY A 325 -32.72 20.28 -4.23
N SER A 326 -32.75 18.95 -4.42
CA SER A 326 -31.79 18.22 -5.25
C SER A 326 -32.38 17.87 -6.61
N VAL A 327 -31.56 17.86 -7.66
CA VAL A 327 -31.94 17.39 -9.00
C VAL A 327 -31.72 15.88 -9.05
N ALA A 328 -32.79 15.11 -9.20
CA ALA A 328 -32.74 13.65 -9.21
C ALA A 328 -33.84 13.06 -10.10
N PRO A 329 -33.84 11.74 -10.37
CA PRO A 329 -34.89 11.13 -11.15
C PRO A 329 -36.29 11.28 -10.53
N ALA A 330 -37.24 11.79 -11.32
CA ALA A 330 -38.62 12.09 -10.95
C ALA A 330 -39.44 10.85 -10.58
N THR A 331 -39.01 9.66 -11.00
CA THR A 331 -39.72 8.41 -10.68
C THR A 331 -38.77 7.33 -10.17
N SER A 332 -39.16 6.70 -9.07
CA SER A 332 -38.52 5.52 -8.50
C SER A 332 -38.73 4.23 -9.30
N ASN A 333 -39.57 4.28 -10.35
CA ASN A 333 -39.97 3.14 -11.18
C ASN A 333 -39.89 3.49 -12.69
N PRO A 334 -38.91 2.97 -13.44
CA PRO A 334 -38.60 3.42 -14.81
C PRO A 334 -39.64 3.01 -15.88
N GLY A 335 -40.70 2.29 -15.51
CA GLY A 335 -41.67 1.74 -16.48
C GLY A 335 -42.63 2.77 -17.11
N THR A 336 -42.75 3.99 -16.57
CA THR A 336 -43.78 4.95 -17.01
C THR A 336 -43.28 6.39 -17.21
N ALA A 337 -41.99 6.66 -17.02
CA ALA A 337 -41.43 8.01 -17.14
C ALA A 337 -40.41 8.11 -18.27
N SER A 338 -40.36 9.27 -18.92
CA SER A 338 -39.29 9.58 -19.87
C SER A 338 -37.95 9.59 -19.14
N ALA A 339 -36.92 8.99 -19.76
CA ALA A 339 -35.54 9.07 -19.26
C ALA A 339 -35.03 10.51 -19.08
N TRP A 340 -35.72 11.48 -19.69
CA TRP A 340 -35.42 12.91 -19.67
C TRP A 340 -36.31 13.74 -18.73
N ALA A 341 -37.30 13.13 -18.06
CA ALA A 341 -38.25 13.83 -17.19
C ALA A 341 -37.61 14.58 -16.00
N ASN A 342 -36.30 14.45 -15.83
CA ASN A 342 -35.52 14.88 -14.67
C ASN A 342 -34.59 16.07 -14.98
N PHE A 343 -34.57 16.53 -16.24
CA PHE A 343 -33.72 17.62 -16.73
C PHE A 343 -34.54 18.84 -17.16
N GLY A 344 -35.58 19.19 -16.39
CA GLY A 344 -36.28 20.47 -16.55
C GLY A 344 -35.48 21.57 -15.87
N PHE A 345 -35.09 22.60 -16.64
CA PHE A 345 -34.43 23.81 -16.14
C PHE A 345 -35.44 24.77 -15.51
#